data_AF-A0A924CUK8-F1
#
_entry.id   AF-A0A924CUK8-F1
#
_cell.length_a   1.000
_cell.length_b   1.000
_cell.length_c   1.000
_cell.angle_alpha   90.00
_cell.angle_beta   90.00
_cell.angle_gamma   90.00
#
_symmetry.space_group_name_H-M   'P 1'
#
loop_
_entity.id
_entity.type
_entity.pdbx_description
1 polymer ?
#
loop_
_entity_poly.entity_id
_entity_poly.type
_entity_poly.pdbx_seq_one_letter_code
_entity_poly.pdbx_strand_id
1 'polypeptide(L)'
;MTIRVLGIDPGLTRCGVGVVDVEPNRRATLVAVTVIRTAIDWPLEQRLLAIGDGLATLLDDWKPEAVALERVFAQQNLGTVMGTAQVSGVALYHAAKRGLAVGLHTPSEVKAAITGYGAAEKKQVGAMVARVLRLAAPPSPADAADALAIAICHAWRRATVPEITGSGAATPAQQAWLAAERRAAMPLLDRRLRK
;
A
#
# COMPACT_ATOMS: atom_id res chain seq x y z
N MET A 1 -8.80 11.00 -15.76
CA MET A 1 -9.25 9.71 -15.20
C MET A 1 -8.72 9.61 -13.77
N THR A 2 -9.55 9.13 -12.84
CA THR A 2 -9.16 8.81 -11.46
C THR A 2 -8.26 7.58 -11.45
N ILE A 3 -7.32 7.51 -10.50
CA ILE A 3 -6.58 6.29 -10.18
C ILE A 3 -7.12 5.67 -8.89
N ARG A 4 -7.39 4.37 -8.91
CA ARG A 4 -7.73 3.55 -7.74
C ARG A 4 -6.49 2.90 -7.15
N VAL A 5 -6.26 3.17 -5.88
CA VAL A 5 -5.13 2.62 -5.13
C VAL A 5 -5.63 1.85 -3.91
N LEU A 6 -5.08 0.65 -3.70
CA LEU A 6 -5.29 -0.15 -2.50
C LEU A 6 -4.05 -0.06 -1.61
N GLY A 7 -4.17 0.59 -0.46
CA GLY A 7 -3.15 0.65 0.58
C GLY A 7 -3.29 -0.47 1.60
N ILE A 8 -2.17 -1.02 2.05
CA ILE A 8 -2.11 -2.09 3.03
C ILE A 8 -1.19 -1.66 4.18
N ASP A 9 -1.70 -1.73 5.40
CA ASP A 9 -0.94 -1.64 6.65
C ASP A 9 -0.76 -3.05 7.24
N PRO A 10 0.38 -3.72 6.97
CA PRO A 10 0.56 -5.13 7.23
C PRO A 10 0.76 -5.45 8.71
N GLY A 11 -0.04 -6.38 9.23
CA GLY A 11 0.13 -6.93 10.56
C GLY A 11 -0.52 -8.29 10.71
N LEU A 12 0.11 -9.19 11.48
CA LEU A 12 -0.41 -10.55 11.68
C LEU A 12 -1.77 -10.53 12.38
N THR A 13 -1.93 -9.75 13.44
CA THR A 13 -3.20 -9.72 14.20
C THR A 13 -4.25 -8.86 13.50
N ARG A 14 -3.79 -7.75 12.89
CA ARG A 14 -4.62 -6.75 12.22
C ARG A 14 -3.88 -6.29 10.98
N CYS A 15 -4.46 -6.54 9.82
CA CYS A 15 -3.97 -6.08 8.53
C CYS A 15 -4.97 -5.05 8.00
N GLY A 16 -4.61 -3.78 8.04
CA GLY A 16 -5.45 -2.69 7.54
C GLY A 16 -5.43 -2.66 6.01
N VAL A 17 -6.60 -2.49 5.39
CA VAL A 17 -6.74 -2.35 3.94
C VAL A 17 -7.66 -1.19 3.61
N GLY A 18 -7.16 -0.23 2.84
CA GLY A 18 -7.91 0.96 2.43
C GLY A 18 -7.86 1.14 0.92
N VAL A 19 -9.00 1.45 0.31
CA VAL A 19 -9.12 1.70 -1.13
C VAL A 19 -9.59 3.13 -1.34
N VAL A 20 -8.88 3.87 -2.17
CA VAL A 20 -9.19 5.26 -2.51
C VAL A 20 -9.14 5.47 -4.02
N ASP A 21 -10.05 6.31 -4.51
CA ASP A 21 -9.98 6.87 -5.85
C ASP A 21 -9.39 8.29 -5.75
N VAL A 22 -8.40 8.59 -6.58
CA VAL A 22 -7.71 9.88 -6.57
C VAL A 22 -7.75 10.51 -7.95
N GLU A 23 -8.30 11.71 -8.02
CA GLU A 23 -8.37 12.53 -9.23
C GLU A 23 -7.00 13.16 -9.55
N PRO A 24 -6.75 13.59 -10.81
CA PRO A 24 -5.51 14.28 -11.19
C PRO A 24 -5.22 15.55 -10.38
N ASN A 25 -6.27 16.24 -9.89
CA ASN A 25 -6.17 17.41 -9.01
C ASN A 25 -5.86 17.04 -7.54
N ARG A 26 -5.50 15.78 -7.27
CA ARG A 26 -5.21 15.21 -5.94
C ARG A 26 -6.42 15.05 -5.02
N ARG A 27 -7.65 15.30 -5.48
CA ARG A 27 -8.85 15.01 -4.70
C ARG A 27 -9.00 13.51 -4.51
N ALA A 28 -8.97 13.06 -3.26
CA ALA A 28 -9.15 11.67 -2.88
C ALA A 28 -10.57 11.41 -2.39
N THR A 29 -11.12 10.25 -2.72
CA THR A 29 -12.42 9.76 -2.26
C THR A 29 -12.26 8.37 -1.68
N LEU A 30 -12.90 8.11 -0.54
CA LEU A 30 -12.93 6.78 0.08
C LEU A 30 -13.79 5.85 -0.78
N VAL A 31 -13.25 4.69 -1.16
CA VAL A 31 -13.99 3.62 -1.86
C VAL A 31 -14.39 2.54 -0.86
N ALA A 32 -13.41 2.03 -0.12
CA ALA A 32 -13.63 0.99 0.87
C ALA A 32 -12.53 1.03 1.94
N VAL A 33 -12.84 0.52 3.13
CA VAL A 33 -11.85 0.29 4.16
C VAL A 33 -12.26 -0.90 5.01
N THR A 34 -11.29 -1.75 5.35
CA THR A 34 -11.51 -2.93 6.20
C THR A 34 -10.24 -3.26 6.97
N VAL A 35 -10.38 -4.12 7.97
CA VAL A 35 -9.25 -4.68 8.72
C VAL A 35 -9.42 -6.19 8.77
N ILE A 36 -8.52 -6.91 8.13
CA ILE A 36 -8.47 -8.37 8.22
C ILE A 36 -7.88 -8.70 9.59
N ARG A 37 -8.58 -9.55 10.35
CA ARG A 37 -8.21 -9.91 11.72
C ARG A 37 -7.93 -11.39 11.81
N THR A 38 -6.88 -11.73 12.54
CA THR A 38 -6.59 -13.12 12.92
C THR A 38 -6.37 -13.21 14.42
N ALA A 39 -6.75 -14.33 15.01
CA ALA A 39 -6.54 -14.55 16.44
C ALA A 39 -5.07 -14.87 16.74
N ILE A 40 -4.60 -14.49 17.92
CA ILE A 40 -3.19 -14.62 18.32
C ILE A 40 -2.78 -16.07 18.59
N ASP A 41 -3.75 -16.92 18.94
CA ASP A 41 -3.62 -18.34 19.23
C ASP A 41 -3.63 -19.23 17.98
N TRP A 42 -3.92 -18.66 16.81
CA TRP A 42 -3.86 -19.39 15.55
C TRP A 42 -2.41 -19.70 15.13
N PRO A 43 -2.14 -20.88 14.56
CA PRO A 43 -0.86 -21.17 13.92
C PRO A 43 -0.52 -20.12 12.86
N LEU A 44 0.77 -19.77 12.74
CA LEU A 44 1.25 -18.69 11.87
C LEU A 44 0.76 -18.85 10.43
N GLU A 45 0.87 -20.05 9.88
CA GLU A 45 0.46 -20.39 8.52
C GLU A 45 -1.05 -20.19 8.30
N GLN A 46 -1.88 -20.45 9.31
CA GLN A 46 -3.33 -20.21 9.24
C GLN A 46 -3.64 -18.71 9.26
N ARG A 47 -2.87 -17.94 10.02
CA ARG A 47 -2.98 -16.47 10.04
C ARG A 47 -2.59 -15.88 8.69
N LEU A 48 -1.50 -16.35 8.11
CA LEU A 48 -1.05 -15.91 6.78
C LEU A 48 -2.03 -16.33 5.68
N LEU A 49 -2.62 -17.53 5.77
CA LEU A 49 -3.67 -17.99 4.85
C LEU A 49 -4.89 -17.07 4.91
N ALA A 50 -5.44 -16.82 6.10
CA ALA A 50 -6.61 -15.96 6.28
C ALA A 50 -6.36 -14.52 5.78
N ILE A 51 -5.16 -13.98 6.01
CA ILE A 51 -4.77 -12.67 5.47
C ILE A 51 -4.66 -12.72 3.94
N GLY A 52 -4.03 -13.75 3.39
CA GLY A 52 -3.90 -13.93 1.95
C GLY A 52 -5.24 -14.02 1.24
N ASP A 53 -6.17 -14.82 1.75
CA ASP A 53 -7.52 -14.99 1.20
C ASP A 53 -8.32 -13.68 1.27
N GLY A 54 -8.22 -12.96 2.39
CA GLY A 54 -8.83 -11.64 2.54
C GLY A 54 -8.26 -10.62 1.55
N LEU A 55 -6.93 -10.58 1.39
CA LEU A 55 -6.29 -9.69 0.41
C LEU A 55 -6.65 -10.06 -1.03
N ALA A 56 -6.70 -11.35 -1.35
CA ALA A 56 -7.10 -11.82 -2.67
C ALA A 56 -8.52 -11.36 -3.01
N THR A 57 -9.46 -11.53 -2.08
CA THR A 57 -10.86 -11.10 -2.23
C THR A 57 -10.93 -9.59 -2.48
N LEU A 58 -10.27 -8.78 -1.66
CA LEU A 58 -10.31 -7.32 -1.80
C LEU A 58 -9.67 -6.82 -3.11
N LEU A 59 -8.60 -7.48 -3.58
CA LEU A 59 -7.99 -7.15 -4.86
C LEU A 59 -8.91 -7.49 -6.03
N ASP A 60 -9.67 -8.58 -5.96
CA ASP A 60 -10.60 -9.02 -7.00
C ASP A 60 -11.89 -8.18 -7.03
N ASP A 61 -12.40 -7.80 -5.86
CA ASP A 61 -13.61 -6.98 -5.72
C ASP A 61 -13.38 -5.56 -6.22
N TRP A 62 -12.27 -4.94 -5.78
CA TRP A 62 -12.04 -3.51 -6.01
C TRP A 62 -11.20 -3.19 -7.25
N LYS A 63 -10.47 -4.18 -7.77
CA LYS A 63 -9.65 -4.09 -8.99
C LYS A 63 -8.80 -2.81 -9.05
N PRO A 64 -7.95 -2.54 -8.05
CA PRO A 64 -7.14 -1.33 -8.03
C PRO A 64 -6.11 -1.34 -9.18
N GLU A 65 -5.67 -0.16 -9.62
CA GLU A 65 -4.59 -0.06 -10.61
C GLU A 65 -3.20 -0.12 -9.98
N ALA A 66 -3.10 0.11 -8.66
CA ALA A 66 -1.86 -0.01 -7.91
C ALA A 66 -2.09 -0.44 -6.46
N VAL A 67 -1.10 -1.11 -5.89
CA VAL A 67 -1.06 -1.47 -4.47
C VAL A 67 0.04 -0.66 -3.77
N ALA A 68 -0.23 -0.18 -2.57
CA ALA A 68 0.72 0.56 -1.76
C ALA A 68 0.92 -0.13 -0.40
N LEU A 69 2.17 -0.26 0.02
CA LEU A 69 2.53 -0.80 1.34
C LEU A 69 3.48 0.14 2.08
N GLU A 70 3.44 0.07 3.41
CA GLU A 70 4.52 0.60 4.22
C GLU A 70 5.78 -0.28 4.06
N ARG A 71 6.94 0.38 3.96
CA ARG A 71 8.24 -0.27 3.96
C ARG A 71 8.56 -0.78 5.36
N VAL A 72 8.81 -2.07 5.47
CA VAL A 72 9.19 -2.71 6.73
C VAL A 72 10.65 -2.35 7.08
N PHE A 73 10.87 -1.76 8.27
CA PHE A 73 12.19 -1.45 8.80
C PHE A 73 12.50 -2.32 10.02
N ALA A 74 13.67 -2.98 10.02
CA ALA A 74 14.06 -3.93 11.07
C ALA A 74 14.69 -3.29 12.33
N GLN A 75 14.92 -1.98 12.35
CA GLN A 75 15.85 -1.37 13.30
C GLN A 75 15.39 -1.32 14.76
N GLN A 76 14.10 -1.50 15.09
CA GLN A 76 13.62 -1.22 16.45
C GLN A 76 12.72 -2.27 17.12
N ASN A 77 12.20 -3.29 16.42
CA ASN A 77 11.35 -4.31 17.05
C ASN A 77 11.44 -5.67 16.32
N LEU A 78 12.50 -6.44 16.59
CA LEU A 78 12.76 -7.73 15.95
C LEU A 78 11.64 -8.77 16.15
N GLY A 79 10.92 -8.71 17.28
CA GLY A 79 9.86 -9.67 17.60
C GLY A 79 8.61 -9.56 16.72
N THR A 80 8.22 -8.34 16.33
CA THR A 80 7.01 -8.12 15.51
C THR A 80 7.32 -7.91 14.03
N VAL A 81 8.54 -7.46 13.71
CA VAL A 81 8.91 -7.14 12.32
C VAL A 81 8.82 -8.37 11.41
N MET A 82 9.12 -9.57 11.93
CA MET A 82 9.05 -10.80 11.14
C MET A 82 7.62 -11.08 10.66
N GLY A 83 6.63 -10.93 11.55
CA GLY A 83 5.23 -11.12 11.19
C GLY A 83 4.74 -10.11 10.17
N THR A 84 5.09 -8.83 10.37
CA THR A 84 4.80 -7.77 9.39
C THR A 84 5.46 -8.07 8.04
N ALA A 85 6.73 -8.48 8.02
CA ALA A 85 7.43 -8.84 6.78
C ALA A 85 6.79 -10.02 6.04
N GLN A 86 6.35 -11.04 6.77
CA GLN A 86 5.64 -12.19 6.20
C GLN A 86 4.30 -11.77 5.56
N VAL A 87 3.51 -10.94 6.25
CA VAL A 87 2.26 -10.38 5.70
C VAL A 87 2.53 -9.51 4.48
N SER A 88 3.56 -8.66 4.51
CA SER A 88 4.00 -7.89 3.34
C SER A 88 4.38 -8.78 2.17
N GLY A 89 5.05 -9.92 2.42
CA GLY A 89 5.36 -10.93 1.41
C GLY A 89 4.11 -11.53 0.76
N VAL A 90 3.09 -11.87 1.56
CA VAL A 90 1.79 -12.36 1.08
C VAL A 90 1.11 -11.30 0.21
N ALA A 91 1.10 -10.04 0.64
CA ALA A 91 0.53 -8.93 -0.14
C ALA A 91 1.25 -8.73 -1.48
N LEU A 92 2.60 -8.73 -1.47
CA LEU A 92 3.42 -8.65 -2.68
C LEU A 92 3.13 -9.80 -3.65
N TYR A 93 2.99 -11.02 -3.13
CA TYR A 93 2.64 -12.20 -3.92
C TYR A 93 1.28 -12.03 -4.62
N HIS A 94 0.24 -11.61 -3.89
CA HIS A 94 -1.09 -11.42 -4.47
C HIS A 94 -1.18 -10.27 -5.47
N ALA A 95 -0.43 -9.19 -5.26
CA ALA A 95 -0.32 -8.10 -6.22
C ALA A 95 0.40 -8.56 -7.50
N ALA A 96 1.53 -9.26 -7.36
CA ALA A 96 2.30 -9.78 -8.49
C ALA A 96 1.50 -10.80 -9.32
N LYS A 97 0.72 -11.67 -8.68
CA LYS A 97 -0.19 -12.62 -9.35
C LYS A 97 -1.21 -11.93 -10.26
N ARG A 98 -1.53 -10.66 -10.00
CA ARG A 98 -2.47 -9.83 -10.77
C ARG A 98 -1.78 -8.82 -11.70
N GLY A 99 -0.46 -8.86 -11.80
CA GLY A 99 0.31 -7.89 -12.59
C GLY A 99 0.26 -6.46 -12.05
N LEU A 100 -0.10 -6.27 -10.77
CA LEU A 100 -0.22 -4.95 -10.16
C LEU A 100 1.13 -4.43 -9.69
N ALA A 101 1.43 -3.18 -10.01
CA ALA A 101 2.59 -2.49 -9.48
C ALA A 101 2.42 -2.22 -7.98
N VAL A 102 3.50 -2.42 -7.23
CA VAL A 102 3.52 -2.20 -5.78
C VAL A 102 4.45 -1.05 -5.43
N GLY A 103 3.93 -0.02 -4.77
CA GLY A 103 4.71 1.08 -4.19
C GLY A 103 5.02 0.86 -2.72
N LEU A 104 6.29 0.99 -2.32
CA LEU A 104 6.73 0.89 -0.92
C LEU A 104 7.09 2.26 -0.36
N HIS A 105 6.39 2.69 0.69
CA HIS A 105 6.57 4.01 1.30
C HIS A 105 7.07 3.90 2.74
N THR A 106 7.99 4.77 3.12
CA THR A 106 8.44 4.85 4.51
C THR A 106 7.39 5.55 5.41
N PRO A 107 7.39 5.31 6.73
CA PRO A 107 6.49 6.03 7.64
C PRO A 107 6.61 7.55 7.51
N SER A 108 7.83 8.07 7.41
CA SER A 108 8.09 9.51 7.25
C SER A 108 7.53 10.05 5.94
N GLU A 109 7.56 9.24 4.88
CA GLU A 109 7.00 9.60 3.58
C GLU A 109 5.47 9.69 3.62
N VAL A 110 4.82 8.74 4.28
CA VAL A 110 3.36 8.75 4.48
C VAL A 110 2.95 9.96 5.32
N LYS A 111 3.63 10.19 6.45
CA LYS A 111 3.40 11.34 7.32
C LYS A 111 3.55 12.66 6.55
N ALA A 112 4.67 12.85 5.85
CA ALA A 112 4.91 14.07 5.09
C ALA A 112 3.87 14.30 3.99
N ALA A 113 3.43 13.24 3.30
CA ALA A 113 2.42 13.36 2.25
C ALA A 113 1.07 13.84 2.80
N ILE A 114 0.67 13.34 3.98
CA ILE A 114 -0.66 13.59 4.58
C ILE A 114 -0.70 14.89 5.39
N THR A 115 0.35 15.17 6.18
CA THR A 115 0.35 16.28 7.14
C THR A 115 1.22 17.46 6.70
N GLY A 116 2.06 17.29 5.67
CA GLY A 116 3.11 18.23 5.31
C GLY A 116 4.38 18.13 6.16
N TYR A 117 4.39 17.27 7.20
CA TYR A 117 5.51 17.13 8.13
C TYR A 117 5.83 15.66 8.46
N GLY A 118 7.05 15.22 8.12
CA GLY A 118 7.46 13.81 8.23
C GLY A 118 7.52 13.25 9.65
N ALA A 119 7.60 14.09 10.68
CA ALA A 119 7.64 13.65 12.09
C ALA A 119 6.28 13.79 12.81
N ALA A 120 5.17 13.95 12.07
CA ALA A 120 3.83 14.04 12.66
C ALA A 120 3.46 12.81 13.51
N GLU A 121 2.63 13.05 14.53
CA GLU A 121 2.10 12.01 15.41
C GLU A 121 0.99 11.19 14.73
N LYS A 122 0.83 9.92 15.11
CA LYS A 122 -0.20 9.03 14.52
C LYS A 122 -1.62 9.61 14.59
N LYS A 123 -1.97 10.28 15.70
CA LYS A 123 -3.29 10.93 15.86
C LYS A 123 -3.50 12.05 14.83
N GLN A 124 -2.45 12.82 14.52
CA GLN A 124 -2.51 13.88 13.51
C GLN A 124 -2.71 13.29 12.12
N VAL A 125 -2.03 12.18 11.80
CA VAL A 125 -2.22 11.47 10.53
C VAL A 125 -3.69 11.04 10.38
N GLY A 126 -4.28 10.38 11.38
CA GLY A 126 -5.68 9.95 11.32
C GLY A 126 -6.69 11.09 11.15
N ALA A 127 -6.49 12.21 11.86
CA ALA A 127 -7.30 13.42 11.68
C ALA A 127 -7.17 14.01 10.27
N MET A 128 -5.96 14.03 9.72
CA MET A 128 -5.72 14.53 8.37
C MET A 128 -6.30 13.59 7.30
N VAL A 129 -6.25 12.27 7.49
CA VAL A 129 -6.92 11.31 6.61
C VAL A 129 -8.43 11.57 6.55
N ALA A 130 -9.08 11.76 7.71
CA ALA A 130 -10.50 12.12 7.73
C ALA A 130 -10.77 13.43 6.99
N ARG A 131 -9.94 14.46 7.19
CA ARG A 131 -10.09 15.73 6.49
C ARG A 131 -9.93 15.59 4.97
N VAL A 132 -8.91 14.85 4.52
CA VAL A 132 -8.62 14.62 3.10
C VAL A 132 -9.75 13.86 2.42
N LEU A 133 -10.27 12.83 3.09
CA LEU A 133 -11.38 12.00 2.60
C LEU A 133 -12.77 12.57 2.92
N ARG A 134 -12.83 13.74 3.57
CA ARG A 134 -14.07 14.44 3.97
C ARG A 134 -14.99 13.58 4.86
N LEU A 135 -14.39 12.82 5.77
CA LEU A 135 -15.09 11.99 6.74
C LEU A 135 -15.43 12.81 7.99
N ALA A 136 -16.55 12.48 8.65
CA ALA A 136 -16.96 13.15 9.89
C ALA A 136 -16.02 12.89 11.07
N ALA A 137 -15.29 11.77 11.05
CA ALA A 137 -14.36 11.36 12.09
C ALA A 137 -13.19 10.55 11.49
N PRO A 138 -12.05 10.45 12.21
CA PRO A 138 -10.95 9.54 11.86
C PRO A 138 -11.43 8.10 11.61
N PRO A 139 -10.97 7.44 10.53
CA PRO A 139 -11.25 6.02 10.32
C PRO A 139 -10.82 5.19 11.53
N SER A 140 -11.69 4.26 11.92
CA SER A 140 -11.46 3.36 13.04
C SER A 140 -11.57 1.91 12.55
N PRO A 141 -10.67 1.03 13.00
CA PRO A 141 -9.63 1.29 14.01
C PRO A 141 -8.33 1.85 13.38
N ALA A 142 -7.29 2.11 14.17
CA ALA A 142 -6.08 2.82 13.70
C ALA A 142 -5.46 2.29 12.39
N ASP A 143 -5.39 0.96 12.19
CA ASP A 143 -4.82 0.37 10.96
C ASP A 143 -5.64 0.74 9.70
N ALA A 144 -6.93 1.04 9.85
CA ALA A 144 -7.77 1.55 8.77
C ALA A 144 -7.30 2.95 8.31
N ALA A 145 -6.96 3.82 9.25
CA ALA A 145 -6.43 5.15 8.95
C ALA A 145 -5.02 5.05 8.34
N ASP A 146 -4.16 4.18 8.87
CA ASP A 146 -2.79 3.97 8.37
C ASP A 146 -2.82 3.40 6.93
N ALA A 147 -3.67 2.42 6.63
CA ALA A 147 -3.85 1.88 5.28
C ALA A 147 -4.35 2.92 4.27
N LEU A 148 -5.33 3.76 4.65
CA LEU A 148 -5.81 4.86 3.82
C LEU A 148 -4.72 5.93 3.59
N ALA A 149 -3.94 6.26 4.62
CA ALA A 149 -2.82 7.18 4.51
C ALA A 149 -1.77 6.67 3.50
N ILE A 150 -1.44 5.38 3.54
CA ILE A 150 -0.51 4.73 2.61
C ILE A 150 -1.04 4.83 1.16
N ALA A 151 -2.33 4.54 0.94
CA ALA A 151 -2.95 4.62 -0.38
C ALA A 151 -2.90 6.05 -0.97
N ILE A 152 -3.29 7.04 -0.15
CA ILE A 152 -3.27 8.46 -0.54
C ILE A 152 -1.84 8.93 -0.81
N CYS A 153 -0.89 8.56 0.05
CA CYS A 153 0.53 8.88 -0.13
C CYS A 153 1.04 8.39 -1.49
N HIS A 154 0.72 7.14 -1.85
CA HIS A 154 1.11 6.57 -3.14
C HIS A 154 0.52 7.35 -4.32
N ALA A 155 -0.79 7.61 -4.29
CA ALA A 155 -1.48 8.30 -5.37
C ALA A 155 -0.94 9.73 -5.58
N TRP A 156 -0.72 10.48 -4.50
CA TRP A 156 -0.19 11.84 -4.59
C TRP A 156 1.26 11.89 -5.06
N ARG A 157 2.09 10.91 -4.67
CA ARG A 157 3.47 10.82 -5.18
C ARG A 157 3.51 10.45 -6.66
N ARG A 158 2.59 9.61 -7.13
CA ARG A 158 2.46 9.28 -8.54
C ARG A 158 2.05 10.50 -9.36
N ALA A 159 1.16 11.35 -8.85
CA ALA A 159 0.79 12.62 -9.47
C ALA A 159 1.95 13.64 -9.51
N THR A 160 2.95 13.52 -8.62
CA THR A 160 4.17 14.36 -8.63
C THR A 160 5.29 13.84 -9.52
N VAL A 161 5.11 12.73 -10.26
CA VAL A 161 6.01 12.41 -11.37
C VAL A 161 5.62 13.34 -12.51
N PRO A 162 6.40 14.39 -12.82
CA PRO A 162 6.12 15.20 -13.98
C PRO A 162 6.20 14.28 -15.20
N GLU A 163 5.33 14.47 -16.19
CA GLU A 163 5.65 14.02 -17.54
C GLU A 163 7.08 14.50 -17.84
N ILE A 164 8.01 13.55 -18.00
CA ILE A 164 9.41 13.88 -18.21
C ILE A 164 9.54 14.39 -19.63
N THR A 165 9.30 15.68 -19.81
CA THR A 165 9.83 16.50 -20.90
C THR A 165 10.99 17.36 -20.42
N GLY A 166 11.76 16.90 -19.42
CA GLY A 166 12.86 17.69 -18.84
C GLY A 166 13.98 16.85 -18.24
N SER A 167 15.19 17.09 -18.76
CA SER A 167 16.51 16.54 -18.46
C SER A 167 16.94 16.49 -16.98
N GLY A 168 16.36 15.59 -16.19
CA GLY A 168 16.90 15.19 -14.87
C GLY A 168 17.05 13.67 -14.82
N ALA A 169 18.25 13.18 -14.49
CA ALA A 169 18.48 11.73 -14.40
C ALA A 169 17.59 11.12 -13.29
N ALA A 170 16.69 10.21 -13.70
CA ALA A 170 15.79 9.51 -12.79
C ALA A 170 16.59 8.80 -11.69
N THR A 171 16.12 8.88 -10.44
CA THR A 171 16.77 8.19 -9.32
C THR A 171 16.73 6.67 -9.51
N PRO A 172 17.65 5.89 -8.89
CA PRO A 172 17.66 4.43 -9.02
C PRO A 172 16.32 3.77 -8.65
N ALA A 173 15.60 4.34 -7.68
CA ALA A 173 14.27 3.87 -7.28
C ALA A 173 13.19 4.14 -8.35
N GLN A 174 13.23 5.30 -9.00
CA GLN A 174 12.34 5.65 -10.11
C GLN A 174 12.63 4.82 -11.36
N GLN A 175 13.91 4.55 -11.65
CA GLN A 175 14.33 3.68 -12.74
C GLN A 175 13.90 2.22 -12.50
N ALA A 176 14.09 1.71 -11.27
CA ALA A 176 13.63 0.37 -10.89
C ALA A 176 12.11 0.22 -11.00
N TRP A 177 11.37 1.27 -10.66
CA TRP A 177 9.91 1.29 -10.77
C TRP A 177 9.43 1.36 -12.23
N LEU A 178 9.99 2.25 -13.07
CA LEU A 178 9.69 2.28 -14.51
C LEU A 178 10.07 0.97 -15.21
N ALA A 179 11.17 0.34 -14.78
CA ALA A 179 11.56 -0.98 -15.26
C ALA A 179 10.58 -2.07 -14.81
N ALA A 180 10.01 -1.96 -13.60
CA ALA A 180 8.97 -2.87 -13.13
C ALA A 180 7.65 -2.68 -13.91
N GLU A 181 7.23 -1.45 -14.19
CA GLU A 181 6.07 -1.17 -15.05
C GLU A 181 6.26 -1.74 -16.46
N ARG A 182 7.45 -1.54 -17.06
CA ARG A 182 7.78 -2.13 -18.39
C ARG A 182 7.84 -3.66 -18.37
N ARG A 183 8.32 -4.28 -17.29
CA ARG A 183 8.35 -5.75 -17.13
C ARG A 183 6.97 -6.33 -16.89
N ALA A 184 6.10 -5.65 -16.15
CA ALA A 184 4.71 -6.05 -15.95
C ALA A 184 3.89 -5.99 -17.26
N ALA A 185 4.28 -5.11 -18.19
CA ALA A 185 3.71 -5.04 -19.53
C ALA A 185 4.22 -6.14 -20.51
N MET A 186 5.24 -6.92 -20.14
CA MET A 186 5.68 -8.07 -20.96
C MET A 186 4.87 -9.33 -20.60
N PRO A 187 4.40 -10.12 -21.59
CA PRO A 187 3.70 -11.36 -21.30
C PRO A 187 4.65 -12.36 -20.62
N LEU A 188 4.35 -12.73 -19.37
CA LEU A 188 5.06 -13.76 -18.61
C LEU A 188 4.71 -15.15 -19.14
N LEU A 189 5.24 -15.50 -20.31
CA LEU A 189 5.03 -16.82 -20.90
C LEU A 189 6.27 -17.33 -21.65
N ASP A 190 7.47 -17.20 -21.09
CA ASP A 190 8.55 -18.09 -21.53
C ASP A 190 9.71 -18.30 -20.54
N ARG A 191 9.40 -18.76 -19.33
CA ARG A 191 10.38 -19.47 -18.51
C ARG A 191 9.80 -20.78 -18.04
N ARG A 192 9.59 -21.68 -19.01
CA ARG A 192 9.49 -23.11 -18.71
C ARG A 192 10.72 -23.48 -17.88
N LEU A 193 10.45 -24.10 -16.74
CA LEU A 193 11.41 -24.81 -15.90
C LEU A 193 12.28 -25.69 -16.81
N ARG A 194 13.46 -25.20 -17.20
CA ARG A 194 14.50 -26.02 -17.78
C ARG A 194 15.18 -26.69 -16.59
N LYS A 195 15.05 -28.02 -16.61
CA LYS A 195 15.56 -28.98 -15.63
C LYS A 195 17.00 -28.72 -15.23
#